data_AF-A0A9D7S9E9-F1
#
_entry.id   AF-A0A9D7S9E9-F1
#
_cell.length_a   1.000
_cell.length_b   1.000
_cell.length_c   1.000
_cell.angle_alpha   90.00
_cell.angle_beta   90.00
_cell.angle_gamma   90.00
#
_symmetry.space_group_name_H-M   'P 1'
#
loop_
_entity.id
_entity.type
_entity.pdbx_description
1 polymer ?
#
loop_
_entity_poly.entity_id
_entity_poly.type
_entity_poly.pdbx_seq_one_letter_code
_entity_poly.pdbx_strand_id
1 'polypeptide(L)'
;MTYSLLQGMSGLSVTEDKRVDLSLLFQYALDKVPEYAKSINKIQVPIVAFPHGGGSFDIGIVDSTVKIKLAQPKPVFIRNIFLDEKNMSDHLNITHTLAEYFRELTAQGADAELIYVDVNEYENAYSIKGLYNVTGNSINLRARVFLGANSLGEFQITGEKGNIQGLIEKIMEKISTFMKG
;
A
#
# COMPACT_ATOMS: atom_id res chain seq x y z
N MET A 1 -4.82 -3.52 14.24
CA MET A 1 -5.26 -3.18 15.61
C MET A 1 -4.91 -1.75 15.99
N THR A 2 -3.64 -1.40 16.25
CA THR A 2 -3.25 -0.07 16.75
C THR A 2 -3.74 1.09 15.88
N TYR A 3 -3.64 0.95 14.56
CA TYR A 3 -4.17 1.94 13.62
C TYR A 3 -5.67 2.20 13.82
N SER A 4 -6.50 1.15 13.89
CA SER A 4 -7.95 1.28 14.10
C SER A 4 -8.30 1.98 15.41
N LEU A 5 -7.53 1.75 16.48
CA LEU A 5 -7.71 2.46 17.75
C LEU A 5 -7.40 3.96 17.61
N LEU A 6 -6.25 4.31 17.03
CA LEU A 6 -5.89 5.71 16.83
C LEU A 6 -6.91 6.43 15.93
N GLN A 7 -7.41 5.75 14.91
CA GLN A 7 -8.42 6.28 14.01
C GLN A 7 -9.77 6.48 14.72
N GLY A 8 -10.22 5.54 15.55
CA GLY A 8 -11.40 5.72 16.41
C GLY A 8 -11.25 6.94 17.31
N MET A 9 -10.11 7.08 17.98
CA MET A 9 -9.80 8.24 18.84
C MET A 9 -9.74 9.57 18.07
N SER A 10 -9.46 9.56 16.76
CA SER A 10 -9.38 10.78 15.95
C SER A 10 -10.73 11.43 15.63
N GLY A 11 -11.84 10.80 16.01
CA GLY A 11 -13.17 11.43 15.94
C GLY A 11 -14.35 10.46 15.82
N LEU A 12 -14.14 9.19 15.46
CA LEU A 12 -15.22 8.23 15.22
C LEU A 12 -15.73 7.54 16.49
N SER A 13 -14.96 7.58 17.56
CA SER A 13 -15.29 7.06 18.89
C SER A 13 -15.25 8.17 19.95
N VAL A 14 -15.44 9.41 19.50
CA VAL A 14 -15.43 10.61 20.33
C VAL A 14 -16.87 11.10 20.48
N THR A 15 -17.34 11.24 21.72
CA THR A 15 -18.66 11.78 22.07
C THR A 15 -18.76 13.27 21.77
N GLU A 16 -19.97 13.83 21.82
CA GLU A 16 -20.19 15.27 21.59
C GLU A 16 -19.40 16.17 22.54
N ASP A 17 -19.17 15.73 23.79
CA ASP A 17 -18.35 16.42 24.78
C ASP A 17 -16.85 16.12 24.65
N LYS A 18 -16.43 15.59 23.49
CA LYS A 18 -15.04 15.31 23.10
C LYS A 18 -14.36 14.21 23.91
N ARG A 19 -15.11 13.32 24.54
CA ARG A 19 -14.56 12.21 25.30
C ARG A 19 -14.45 10.95 24.45
N VAL A 20 -13.37 10.21 24.64
CA VAL A 20 -13.19 8.91 23.99
C VAL A 20 -13.86 7.85 24.84
N ASP A 21 -15.01 7.35 24.39
CA ASP A 21 -15.71 6.24 25.04
C ASP A 21 -15.05 4.90 24.67
N LEU A 22 -14.72 4.10 25.69
CA LEU A 22 -14.00 2.84 25.49
C LEU A 22 -14.77 1.81 24.66
N SER A 23 -16.08 1.67 24.91
CA SER A 23 -16.91 0.70 24.18
C SER A 23 -17.06 1.07 22.71
N LEU A 24 -17.30 2.34 22.40
CA LEU A 24 -17.33 2.84 21.03
C LEU A 24 -15.98 2.66 20.33
N LEU A 25 -14.88 2.88 21.04
CA LEU A 25 -13.54 2.68 20.52
C LEU A 25 -13.25 1.20 20.19
N PHE A 26 -13.63 0.30 21.09
CA PHE A 26 -13.45 -1.13 20.88
C PHE A 26 -14.38 -1.69 19.81
N GLN A 27 -15.63 -1.21 19.75
CA GLN A 27 -16.55 -1.56 18.67
C GLN A 27 -16.00 -1.12 17.32
N TYR A 28 -15.48 0.10 17.22
CA TYR A 28 -14.83 0.59 16.01
C TYR A 28 -13.67 -0.31 15.58
N ALA A 29 -12.82 -0.74 16.52
CA ALA A 29 -11.73 -1.66 16.23
C ALA A 29 -12.23 -3.05 15.81
N LEU A 30 -13.28 -3.58 16.44
CA LEU A 30 -13.92 -4.85 16.06
C LEU A 30 -14.43 -4.82 14.62
N ASP A 31 -14.98 -3.70 14.18
CA ASP A 31 -15.52 -3.55 12.82
C ASP A 31 -14.40 -3.34 11.79
N LYS A 32 -13.40 -2.49 12.10
CA LYS A 32 -12.38 -2.09 11.12
C LYS A 32 -11.18 -3.01 11.02
N VAL A 33 -10.79 -3.71 12.08
CA VAL A 33 -9.63 -4.62 12.02
C VAL A 33 -9.84 -5.75 11.01
N PRO A 34 -11.01 -6.42 10.93
CA PRO A 34 -11.26 -7.40 9.88
C PRO A 34 -11.21 -6.81 8.46
N GLU A 35 -11.75 -5.61 8.25
CA GLU A 35 -11.67 -4.92 6.95
C GLU A 35 -10.20 -4.67 6.53
N TYR A 36 -9.38 -4.12 7.43
CA TYR A 36 -7.96 -3.87 7.17
C TYR A 36 -7.14 -5.14 7.07
N ALA A 37 -7.48 -6.17 7.82
CA ALA A 37 -6.85 -7.48 7.67
C ALA A 37 -7.22 -8.09 6.32
N LYS A 38 -8.46 -7.94 5.83
CA LYS A 38 -8.83 -8.40 4.50
C LYS A 38 -8.10 -7.63 3.41
N SER A 39 -7.95 -6.31 3.54
CA SER A 39 -7.14 -5.51 2.61
C SER A 39 -5.67 -5.93 2.61
N ILE A 40 -5.25 -6.61 3.68
CA ILE A 40 -4.06 -7.42 3.97
C ILE A 40 -3.84 -8.79 3.29
N ASN A 41 -4.92 -9.36 2.74
CA ASN A 41 -5.10 -10.82 2.57
C ASN A 41 -4.80 -11.63 3.86
N LYS A 42 -5.03 -11.03 5.03
CA LYS A 42 -4.94 -11.66 6.34
C LYS A 42 -6.32 -11.75 6.98
N ILE A 43 -6.43 -12.57 8.01
CA ILE A 43 -7.62 -12.63 8.86
C ILE A 43 -7.20 -12.20 10.26
N GLN A 44 -7.87 -11.19 10.79
CA GLN A 44 -7.69 -10.75 12.15
C GLN A 44 -9.05 -10.39 12.75
N VAL A 45 -9.39 -11.04 13.86
CA VAL A 45 -10.60 -10.78 14.61
C VAL A 45 -10.17 -10.39 16.03
N PRO A 46 -10.37 -9.12 16.45
CA PRO A 46 -10.10 -8.72 17.82
C PRO A 46 -11.03 -9.46 18.80
N ILE A 47 -10.54 -9.70 20.02
CA ILE A 47 -11.36 -10.17 21.12
C ILE A 47 -11.46 -9.03 22.12
N VAL A 48 -12.70 -8.63 22.43
CA VAL A 48 -12.99 -7.67 23.48
C VAL A 48 -13.42 -8.44 24.72
N ALA A 49 -12.72 -8.25 25.82
CA ALA A 49 -13.00 -8.90 27.09
C ALA A 49 -13.22 -7.84 28.17
N PHE A 50 -14.36 -7.94 28.86
CA PHE A 50 -14.68 -7.13 30.02
C PHE A 50 -14.74 -8.03 31.27
N PRO A 51 -14.30 -7.54 32.44
CA PRO A 51 -14.55 -8.23 33.69
C PRO A 51 -16.06 -8.30 33.95
N HIS A 52 -16.49 -9.28 34.77
CA HIS A 52 -17.91 -9.44 35.10
C HIS A 52 -18.47 -8.16 35.73
N GLY A 53 -19.57 -7.63 35.15
CA GLY A 53 -20.17 -6.36 35.57
C GLY A 53 -19.42 -5.09 35.09
N GLY A 54 -18.38 -5.24 34.28
CA GLY A 54 -17.66 -4.12 33.68
C GLY A 54 -18.49 -3.41 32.61
N GLY A 55 -18.43 -2.07 32.61
CA GLY A 55 -19.10 -1.21 31.64
C GLY A 55 -18.11 -0.30 30.91
N SER A 56 -18.64 0.52 30.01
CA SER A 56 -17.86 1.56 29.33
C SER A 56 -17.45 2.67 30.30
N PHE A 57 -16.34 3.32 29.98
CA PHE A 57 -15.88 4.54 30.63
C PHE A 57 -15.04 5.35 29.65
N ASP A 58 -14.88 6.64 29.95
CA ASP A 58 -14.10 7.54 29.12
C ASP A 58 -12.60 7.44 29.46
N ILE A 59 -11.76 7.33 28.44
CA ILE A 59 -10.29 7.17 28.60
C ILE A 59 -9.49 8.43 28.28
N GLY A 60 -10.15 9.51 27.82
CA GLY A 60 -9.47 10.77 27.53
C GLY A 60 -10.37 11.79 26.82
N ILE A 61 -9.83 12.99 26.63
CA ILE A 61 -10.46 14.09 25.89
C ILE A 61 -9.65 14.36 24.63
N VAL A 62 -10.30 14.34 23.47
CA VAL A 62 -9.68 14.68 22.17
C VAL A 62 -10.32 15.96 21.66
N ASP A 63 -9.68 17.08 21.99
CA ASP A 63 -10.08 18.40 21.49
C ASP A 63 -9.15 18.88 20.36
N SER A 64 -9.32 20.13 19.92
CA SER A 64 -8.55 20.71 18.82
C SER A 64 -7.04 20.84 19.10
N THR A 65 -6.60 20.66 20.34
CA THR A 65 -5.17 20.69 20.72
C THR A 65 -4.51 19.31 20.57
N VAL A 66 -5.29 18.23 20.59
CA VAL A 66 -4.79 16.86 20.49
C VAL A 66 -4.66 16.45 19.02
N LYS A 67 -3.42 16.29 18.56
CA LYS A 67 -3.12 15.85 17.19
C LYS A 67 -2.74 14.37 17.17
N ILE A 68 -3.69 13.52 16.84
CA ILE A 68 -3.42 12.10 16.60
C ILE A 68 -2.88 11.93 15.18
N LYS A 69 -1.60 11.56 15.06
CA LYS A 69 -1.00 11.23 13.77
C LYS A 69 -1.45 9.84 13.36
N LEU A 70 -2.35 9.76 12.38
CA LEU A 70 -2.67 8.50 11.73
C LEU A 70 -1.59 8.18 10.70
N ALA A 71 -1.00 6.98 10.79
CA ALA A 71 -0.13 6.48 9.74
C ALA A 71 -0.98 6.23 8.50
N GLN A 72 -0.71 6.92 7.40
CA GLN A 72 -1.34 6.55 6.13
C GLN A 72 -0.90 5.12 5.78
N PRO A 73 -1.83 4.25 5.36
CA PRO A 73 -1.47 2.91 4.93
C PRO A 73 -0.48 3.01 3.77
N LYS A 74 0.70 2.40 3.94
CA LYS A 74 1.73 2.38 2.90
C LYS A 74 1.17 1.69 1.65
N PRO A 75 1.40 2.25 0.45
CA PRO A 75 1.01 1.57 -0.78
C PRO A 75 1.70 0.21 -0.84
N VAL A 76 0.91 -0.84 -1.13
CA VAL A 76 1.44 -2.18 -1.29
C VAL A 76 1.62 -2.45 -2.78
N PHE A 77 2.79 -2.92 -3.19
CA PHE A 77 3.07 -3.43 -4.52
C PHE A 77 3.21 -4.94 -4.49
N ILE A 78 2.70 -5.57 -5.54
CA ILE A 78 2.91 -7.00 -5.80
C ILE A 78 3.76 -7.21 -7.05
N ARG A 79 3.95 -8.46 -7.46
CA ARG A 79 4.79 -8.80 -8.61
C ARG A 79 4.38 -8.00 -9.85
N ASN A 80 5.33 -7.23 -10.34
CA ASN A 80 5.24 -6.53 -11.62
C ASN A 80 5.71 -7.45 -12.73
N ILE A 81 5.30 -7.19 -13.97
CA ILE A 81 5.65 -8.03 -15.12
C ILE A 81 6.01 -7.14 -16.29
N PHE A 82 7.20 -7.31 -16.83
CA PHE A 82 7.66 -6.65 -18.05
C PHE A 82 8.17 -7.69 -19.03
N LEU A 83 7.71 -7.64 -20.27
CA LEU A 83 8.10 -8.59 -21.31
C LEU A 83 8.51 -7.86 -22.58
N ASP A 84 9.53 -8.38 -23.26
CA ASP A 84 9.82 -8.00 -24.63
C ASP A 84 8.67 -8.45 -25.53
N GLU A 85 8.09 -7.53 -26.30
CA GLU A 85 6.90 -7.80 -27.11
C GLU A 85 7.17 -8.85 -28.20
N LYS A 86 8.38 -8.90 -28.74
CA LYS A 86 8.75 -9.83 -29.82
C LYS A 86 9.17 -11.19 -29.28
N ASN A 87 9.96 -11.19 -28.21
CA ASN A 87 10.57 -12.39 -27.66
C ASN A 87 9.75 -13.04 -26.55
N MET A 88 8.65 -12.40 -26.12
CA MET A 88 7.78 -12.84 -25.03
C MET A 88 8.55 -13.23 -23.75
N SER A 89 9.64 -12.53 -23.48
CA SER A 89 10.56 -12.82 -22.37
C SER A 89 11.12 -11.53 -21.80
N ASP A 90 11.45 -11.55 -20.51
CA ASP A 90 12.13 -10.44 -19.83
C ASP A 90 13.65 -10.58 -19.92
N HIS A 91 14.19 -10.63 -21.15
CA HIS A 91 15.64 -10.83 -21.36
C HIS A 91 16.50 -9.66 -20.84
N LEU A 92 15.88 -8.51 -20.53
CA LEU A 92 16.54 -7.38 -19.88
C LEU A 92 16.44 -7.41 -18.35
N ASN A 93 15.79 -8.43 -17.77
CA ASN A 93 15.57 -8.59 -16.33
C ASN A 93 14.92 -7.36 -15.66
N ILE A 94 14.06 -6.63 -16.36
CA ILE A 94 13.41 -5.41 -15.83
C ILE A 94 12.51 -5.78 -14.64
N THR A 95 11.77 -6.88 -14.75
CA THR A 95 10.90 -7.41 -13.69
C THR A 95 11.68 -7.73 -12.43
N HIS A 96 12.79 -8.46 -12.58
CA HIS A 96 13.62 -8.84 -11.44
C HIS A 96 14.29 -7.61 -10.81
N THR A 97 14.85 -6.71 -11.63
CA THR A 97 15.53 -5.51 -11.15
C THR A 97 14.57 -4.59 -10.39
N LEU A 98 13.35 -4.38 -10.90
CA LEU A 98 12.34 -3.61 -10.18
C LEU A 98 11.90 -4.29 -8.87
N ALA A 99 11.80 -5.62 -8.85
CA ALA A 99 11.45 -6.36 -7.64
C ALA A 99 12.53 -6.20 -6.56
N GLU A 100 13.81 -6.25 -6.90
CA GLU A 100 14.89 -6.00 -5.93
C GLU A 100 14.86 -4.56 -5.40
N TYR A 101 14.66 -3.56 -6.28
CA TYR A 101 14.47 -2.17 -5.87
C TYR A 101 13.32 -2.01 -4.86
N PHE A 102 12.20 -2.69 -5.10
CA PHE A 102 11.05 -2.71 -4.19
C PHE A 102 11.30 -3.43 -2.86
N ARG A 103 12.11 -4.50 -2.87
CA ARG A 103 12.54 -5.18 -1.64
C ARG A 103 13.45 -4.29 -0.80
N GLU A 104 14.36 -3.54 -1.41
CA GLU A 104 15.21 -2.57 -0.73
C GLU A 104 14.40 -1.47 -0.05
N LEU A 105 13.39 -0.92 -0.72
CA LEU A 105 12.45 0.04 -0.11
C LEU A 105 11.71 -0.58 1.08
N THR A 106 11.20 -1.80 0.92
CA THR A 106 10.47 -2.50 1.98
C THR A 106 11.36 -2.80 3.20
N ALA A 107 12.65 -3.07 2.97
CA ALA A 107 13.62 -3.35 4.03
C ALA A 107 13.86 -2.16 4.97
N GLN A 108 13.47 -0.94 4.58
CA GLN A 108 13.48 0.25 5.45
C GLN A 108 12.43 0.18 6.58
N GLY A 109 11.54 -0.83 6.56
CA GLY A 109 10.64 -1.14 7.67
C GLY A 109 9.65 -0.01 7.98
N ALA A 110 9.80 0.62 9.15
CA ALA A 110 8.92 1.70 9.58
C ALA A 110 8.99 2.93 8.68
N ASP A 111 10.14 3.19 8.06
CA ASP A 111 10.37 4.36 7.19
C ASP A 111 10.12 4.07 5.71
N ALA A 112 9.86 2.81 5.33
CA ALA A 112 9.59 2.43 3.94
C ALA A 112 8.44 3.24 3.33
N GLU A 113 8.65 3.79 2.14
CA GLU A 113 7.61 4.56 1.43
C GLU A 113 6.54 3.65 0.81
N LEU A 114 6.88 2.38 0.57
CA LEU A 114 5.98 1.36 0.04
C LEU A 114 6.33 -0.01 0.63
N ILE A 115 5.41 -0.96 0.48
CA ILE A 115 5.62 -2.36 0.89
C ILE A 115 5.51 -3.25 -0.35
N TYR A 116 6.45 -4.16 -0.53
CA TYR A 116 6.44 -5.13 -1.60
C TYR A 116 6.19 -6.54 -1.08
N VAL A 117 5.28 -7.24 -1.75
CA VAL A 117 4.95 -8.64 -1.45
C VAL A 117 5.03 -9.44 -2.74
N ASP A 118 5.83 -10.51 -2.74
CA ASP A 118 6.06 -11.32 -3.93
C ASP A 118 4.92 -12.34 -4.16
N VAL A 119 3.75 -11.82 -4.55
CA VAL A 119 2.54 -12.58 -4.90
C VAL A 119 1.99 -12.09 -6.25
N ASN A 120 1.14 -12.89 -6.89
CA ASN A 120 0.58 -12.57 -8.20
C ASN A 120 -0.71 -11.74 -8.13
N GLU A 121 -1.48 -11.88 -7.04
CA GLU A 121 -2.79 -11.24 -6.90
C GLU A 121 -3.01 -10.76 -5.48
N TYR A 122 -3.53 -9.54 -5.37
CA TYR A 122 -3.85 -8.92 -4.11
C TYR A 122 -4.80 -7.73 -4.33
N GLU A 123 -6.02 -7.81 -3.79
CA GLU A 123 -7.15 -6.92 -4.11
C GLU A 123 -6.83 -5.42 -3.93
N ASN A 124 -6.05 -5.07 -2.91
CA ASN A 124 -5.71 -3.68 -2.58
C ASN A 124 -4.22 -3.37 -2.79
N ALA A 125 -3.58 -4.02 -3.74
CA ALA A 125 -2.19 -3.76 -4.09
C ALA A 125 -2.03 -3.26 -5.52
N TYR A 126 -0.98 -2.48 -5.71
CA TYR A 126 -0.53 -2.00 -6.99
C TYR A 126 0.25 -3.08 -7.74
N SER A 127 0.03 -3.18 -9.05
CA SER A 127 0.89 -3.95 -9.95
C SER A 127 1.07 -3.21 -11.26
N ILE A 128 2.22 -3.44 -11.90
CA ILE A 128 2.54 -2.86 -13.19
C ILE A 128 2.77 -3.98 -14.17
N LYS A 129 2.09 -3.89 -15.31
CA LYS A 129 2.26 -4.83 -16.43
C LYS A 129 2.67 -4.04 -17.65
N GLY A 130 3.81 -4.38 -18.22
CA GLY A 130 4.40 -3.65 -19.33
C GLY A 130 4.94 -4.54 -20.43
N LEU A 131 4.98 -3.97 -21.62
CA LEU A 131 5.65 -4.50 -22.78
C LEU A 131 6.75 -3.53 -23.20
N TYR A 132 7.89 -4.07 -23.62
CA TYR A 132 8.99 -3.27 -24.14
C TYR A 132 9.49 -3.77 -25.49
N ASN A 133 10.07 -2.86 -26.27
CA ASN A 133 10.76 -3.15 -27.50
C ASN A 133 12.17 -2.57 -27.45
N VAL A 134 13.15 -3.33 -27.95
CA VAL A 134 14.54 -2.89 -28.05
C VAL A 134 14.88 -2.57 -29.50
N THR A 135 15.43 -1.38 -29.75
CA THR A 135 15.92 -0.97 -31.07
C THR A 135 17.29 -0.31 -30.90
N GLY A 136 18.35 -1.02 -31.33
CA GLY A 136 19.72 -0.62 -31.05
C GLY A 136 19.98 -0.56 -29.54
N ASN A 137 20.39 0.61 -29.04
CA ASN A 137 20.58 0.84 -27.61
C ASN A 137 19.31 1.31 -26.87
N SER A 138 18.23 1.61 -27.60
CA SER A 138 17.03 2.25 -27.02
C SER A 138 15.98 1.21 -26.64
N ILE A 139 15.36 1.43 -25.48
CA ILE A 139 14.21 0.66 -24.97
C ILE A 139 12.98 1.57 -25.00
N ASN A 140 11.93 1.14 -25.69
CA ASN A 140 10.61 1.77 -25.61
C ASN A 140 9.69 0.89 -24.77
N LEU A 141 9.24 1.39 -23.62
CA LEU A 141 8.41 0.66 -22.67
C LEU A 141 7.03 1.31 -22.59
N ARG A 142 5.99 0.48 -22.71
CA ARG A 142 4.59 0.85 -22.43
C ARG A 142 4.08 -0.01 -21.29
N ALA A 143 3.54 0.61 -20.27
CA ALA A 143 3.04 -0.10 -19.10
C ALA A 143 1.69 0.43 -18.63
N ARG A 144 0.94 -0.44 -17.96
CA ARG A 144 -0.33 -0.17 -17.32
C ARG A 144 -0.22 -0.43 -15.83
N VAL A 145 -0.77 0.49 -15.04
CA VAL A 145 -0.82 0.41 -13.58
C VAL A 145 -2.19 -0.10 -13.17
N PHE A 146 -2.22 -1.04 -12.24
CA PHE A 146 -3.43 -1.64 -11.68
C PHE A 146 -3.46 -1.44 -10.17
N LEU A 147 -4.66 -1.33 -9.60
CA LEU A 147 -4.95 -1.52 -8.18
C LEU A 147 -5.94 -2.69 -8.08
N GLY A 148 -5.46 -3.84 -7.62
CA GLY A 148 -6.20 -5.10 -7.74
C GLY A 148 -6.54 -5.41 -9.21
N ALA A 149 -7.83 -5.59 -9.50
CA ALA A 149 -8.33 -5.81 -10.85
C ALA A 149 -8.55 -4.50 -11.64
N ASN A 150 -8.51 -3.34 -10.98
CA ASN A 150 -8.86 -2.06 -11.60
C ASN A 150 -7.64 -1.43 -12.29
N SER A 151 -7.76 -1.10 -13.57
CA SER A 151 -6.74 -0.34 -14.30
C SER A 151 -6.80 1.14 -13.92
N LEU A 152 -5.69 1.70 -13.42
CA LEU A 152 -5.57 3.13 -13.07
C LEU A 152 -5.12 4.01 -14.25
N GLY A 153 -4.50 3.41 -15.26
CA GLY A 153 -4.05 4.11 -16.46
C GLY A 153 -2.77 3.51 -17.03
N GLU A 154 -2.25 4.14 -18.08
CA GLU A 154 -1.06 3.70 -18.79
C GLU A 154 -0.05 4.84 -18.97
N PHE A 155 1.21 4.46 -19.12
CA PHE A 155 2.30 5.38 -19.41
C PHE A 155 3.29 4.76 -20.41
N GLN A 156 4.05 5.65 -21.06
CA GLN A 156 5.13 5.29 -21.96
C GLN A 156 6.39 6.03 -21.55
N ILE A 157 7.51 5.32 -21.58
CA ILE A 157 8.84 5.87 -21.28
C ILE A 157 9.88 5.26 -22.22
N THR A 158 10.97 5.98 -22.36
CA THR A 158 12.16 5.52 -23.07
C THR A 158 13.34 5.39 -22.13
N GLY A 159 14.15 4.36 -22.36
CA GLY A 159 15.37 4.08 -21.62
C GLY A 159 16.46 3.54 -22.52
N GLU A 160 17.59 3.18 -21.92
CA GLU A 160 18.75 2.65 -22.62
C GLU A 160 19.12 1.28 -22.08
N LYS A 161 19.54 0.37 -22.96
CA LYS A 161 19.94 -0.99 -22.57
C LYS A 161 21.10 -0.99 -21.58
N GLY A 162 22.01 -0.03 -21.71
CA GLY A 162 23.14 0.15 -20.78
C GLY A 162 22.77 0.78 -19.44
N ASN A 163 21.54 1.26 -19.24
CA ASN A 163 21.11 1.96 -18.04
C ASN A 163 19.71 1.52 -17.57
N ILE A 164 19.60 0.25 -17.16
CA ILE A 164 18.37 -0.31 -16.61
C ILE A 164 17.98 0.40 -15.30
N GLN A 165 18.93 0.79 -14.46
CA GLN A 165 18.64 1.51 -13.23
C GLN A 165 17.91 2.84 -13.50
N GLY A 166 18.39 3.64 -14.46
CA GLY A 166 17.72 4.87 -14.87
C GLY A 166 16.35 4.62 -15.53
N LEU A 167 16.11 3.44 -16.11
CA LEU A 167 14.77 3.03 -16.55
C LEU A 167 13.86 2.77 -15.34
N ILE A 168 14.36 2.09 -14.30
CA ILE A 168 13.61 1.85 -13.05
C ILE A 168 13.22 3.18 -12.38
N GLU A 169 14.12 4.15 -12.29
CA GLU A 169 13.83 5.47 -11.74
C GLU A 169 12.70 6.19 -12.49
N LYS A 170 12.74 6.15 -13.83
CA LYS A 170 11.65 6.70 -14.67
C LYS A 170 10.33 5.97 -14.47
N ILE A 171 10.35 4.65 -14.28
CA ILE A 171 9.16 3.86 -13.94
C ILE A 171 8.58 4.38 -12.61
N MET A 172 9.41 4.58 -11.60
CA MET A 172 8.99 5.09 -10.28
C MET A 172 8.38 6.47 -10.33
N GLU A 173 9.01 7.38 -11.06
CA GLU A 173 8.49 8.73 -11.27
C GLU A 173 7.06 8.67 -11.87
N LYS A 174 6.84 7.81 -12.88
CA LYS A 174 5.50 7.64 -13.47
C LYS A 174 4.51 6.98 -12.52
N ILE A 175 4.92 5.98 -11.74
CA ILE A 175 4.01 5.30 -10.80
C ILE A 175 3.52 6.28 -9.72
N SER A 176 4.38 7.19 -9.26
CA SER A 176 4.03 8.18 -8.23
C SER A 176 2.79 9.01 -8.61
N THR A 177 2.56 9.26 -9.90
CA THR A 177 1.39 10.02 -10.36
C THR A 177 0.07 9.25 -10.29
N PHE A 178 0.12 7.91 -10.16
CA PHE A 178 -1.06 7.03 -10.04
C PHE A 178 -1.36 6.64 -8.59
N MET A 179 -0.41 6.81 -7.68
CA MET A 179 -0.62 6.57 -6.26
C MET A 179 -1.42 7.74 -5.68
N LYS A 180 -2.56 7.45 -5.03
CA LYS A 180 -3.31 8.47 -4.30
C LYS A 180 -2.49 8.85 -3.06
N GLY A 181 -2.15 10.13 -2.93
CA GLY A 181 -1.55 10.69 -1.72
C GLY A 181 -2.52 10.71 -0.54
#